data_AF-A0A969QT37-F1
#
_entry.id   AF-A0A969QT37-F1
#
_cell.length_a   1.000
_cell.length_b   1.000
_cell.length_c   1.000
_cell.angle_alpha   90.00
_cell.angle_beta   90.00
_cell.angle_gamma   90.00
#
_symmetry.space_group_name_H-M   'P 1'
#
loop_
_entity.id
_entity.type
_entity.pdbx_description
1 polymer ?
#
loop_
_entity_poly.entity_id
_entity_poly.type
_entity_poly.pdbx_seq_one_letter_code
_entity_poly.pdbx_strand_id
1 'polypeptide(L)'
;MRFDNAASLANGAAANAVFGAADLTSTGGGSSASRFSYVYGAGVSPDDSLWVNDPFNNRLLRFSNASTKPSGADADGVLGQPNFTSSDSATTSRGLNFPYNRPFIDVDGSVWVADQGNTRVLRFPADTTKPSFALTSKLPKKNKTKRKFITLAGTSSDAMGISKVEYQINRKAFVNAKGLESWSLKTKLRKGKILLESKSQINAVMCLRIQRSRSSS
;
A
#
# COMPACT_ATOMS: atom_id res chain seq x y z
N MET A 1 15.03 4.04 -13.44
CA MET A 1 15.66 5.29 -12.93
C MET A 1 14.72 6.46 -13.19
N ARG A 2 14.79 7.52 -12.38
CA ARG A 2 14.02 8.76 -12.53
C ARG A 2 14.97 9.94 -12.73
N PHE A 3 14.65 10.81 -13.67
CA PHE A 3 15.36 12.06 -13.93
C PHE A 3 14.39 13.22 -13.74
N ASP A 4 14.75 14.17 -12.89
CA ASP A 4 13.97 15.36 -12.63
C ASP A 4 14.30 16.37 -13.74
N ASN A 5 13.27 16.80 -14.46
CA ASN A 5 13.40 17.69 -15.61
C ASN A 5 14.43 17.21 -16.66
N ALA A 6 14.24 15.97 -17.14
CA ALA A 6 15.16 15.28 -18.06
C ALA A 6 15.53 16.13 -19.30
N ALA A 7 14.62 16.98 -19.79
CA ALA A 7 14.86 17.86 -20.92
C ALA A 7 15.94 18.92 -20.69
N SER A 8 16.24 19.27 -19.44
CA SER A 8 17.27 20.24 -19.08
C SER A 8 18.61 19.61 -18.71
N LEU A 9 18.69 18.29 -18.65
CA LEU A 9 19.90 17.61 -18.19
C LEU A 9 20.94 17.52 -19.31
N ALA A 10 22.20 17.71 -18.94
CA ALA A 10 23.32 17.44 -19.82
C ALA A 10 23.48 15.93 -20.06
N ASN A 11 24.10 15.56 -21.18
CA ASN A 11 24.45 14.17 -21.46
C ASN A 11 25.29 13.58 -20.32
N GLY A 12 24.90 12.39 -19.84
CA GLY A 12 25.59 11.71 -18.75
C GLY A 12 25.23 12.20 -17.35
N ALA A 13 24.25 13.11 -17.19
CA ALA A 13 23.73 13.45 -15.88
C ALA A 13 23.26 12.18 -15.14
N ALA A 14 23.51 12.13 -13.84
CA ALA A 14 23.01 11.05 -12.99
C ALA A 14 21.49 11.14 -12.85
N ALA A 15 20.84 9.97 -12.70
CA ALA A 15 19.45 9.94 -12.30
C ALA A 15 19.27 10.46 -10.87
N ASN A 16 18.09 11.00 -10.57
CA ASN A 16 17.73 11.49 -9.24
C ASN A 16 17.27 10.36 -8.31
N ALA A 17 16.67 9.30 -8.86
CA ALA A 17 16.20 8.16 -8.07
C ALA A 17 16.17 6.83 -8.82
N VAL A 18 16.14 5.73 -8.08
CA VAL A 18 15.89 4.37 -8.59
C VAL A 18 14.77 3.67 -7.82
N PHE A 19 13.97 2.89 -8.54
CA PHE A 19 12.96 2.00 -7.98
C PHE A 19 13.43 0.56 -8.19
N GLY A 20 13.28 -0.29 -7.16
CA GLY A 20 13.70 -1.70 -7.24
C GLY A 20 15.16 -1.98 -6.89
N ALA A 21 15.93 -0.96 -6.49
CA ALA A 21 17.31 -1.07 -6.02
C ALA A 21 17.51 -0.13 -4.81
N ALA A 22 18.52 -0.38 -3.96
CA ALA A 22 18.76 0.45 -2.77
C ALA A 22 19.25 1.86 -3.15
N ASP A 23 20.14 1.92 -4.12
CA ASP A 23 20.72 3.13 -4.69
C ASP A 23 21.05 2.94 -6.19
N LEU A 24 21.54 3.99 -6.83
CA LEU A 24 21.84 4.05 -8.27
C LEU A 24 23.00 3.15 -8.73
N THR A 25 23.75 2.58 -7.79
CA THR A 25 24.94 1.76 -8.05
C THR A 25 24.77 0.29 -7.65
N SER A 26 23.77 0.01 -6.82
CA SER A 26 23.40 -1.34 -6.39
C SER A 26 22.53 -2.05 -7.43
N THR A 27 22.78 -3.33 -7.66
CA THR A 27 21.86 -4.23 -8.37
C THR A 27 21.40 -5.34 -7.43
N GLY A 28 20.24 -5.92 -7.70
CA GLY A 28 19.72 -7.03 -6.90
C GLY A 28 18.31 -7.40 -7.29
N GLY A 29 18.09 -8.69 -7.55
CA GLY A 29 16.77 -9.24 -7.81
C GLY A 29 16.08 -9.74 -6.54
N GLY A 30 14.77 -9.93 -6.60
CA GLY A 30 14.02 -10.62 -5.54
C GLY A 30 12.53 -10.31 -5.53
N SER A 31 11.80 -11.03 -4.71
CA SER A 31 10.39 -10.77 -4.40
C SER A 31 10.31 -10.00 -3.08
N SER A 32 10.50 -8.68 -3.12
CA SER A 32 10.20 -7.82 -1.99
C SER A 32 9.59 -6.50 -2.44
N ALA A 33 9.24 -5.63 -1.49
CA ALA A 33 8.67 -4.31 -1.76
C ALA A 33 9.57 -3.39 -2.60
N SER A 34 10.88 -3.58 -2.50
CA SER A 34 11.91 -2.71 -3.09
C SER A 34 12.82 -3.47 -4.05
N ARG A 35 12.35 -4.61 -4.57
CA ARG A 35 13.08 -5.46 -5.52
C ARG A 35 12.15 -5.95 -6.64
N PHE A 36 12.76 -6.19 -7.80
CA PHE A 36 12.12 -6.80 -8.96
C PHE A 36 12.84 -8.08 -9.34
N SER A 37 12.16 -8.98 -10.04
CA SER A 37 12.73 -10.10 -10.77
C SER A 37 12.52 -9.85 -12.26
N TYR A 38 13.45 -9.06 -12.82
CA TYR A 38 13.39 -8.44 -14.15
C TYR A 38 12.24 -7.44 -14.32
N VAL A 39 12.53 -6.34 -15.03
CA VAL A 39 11.54 -5.29 -15.33
C VAL A 39 11.39 -5.21 -16.83
N TYR A 40 10.16 -5.32 -17.33
CA TYR A 40 9.88 -5.30 -18.77
C TYR A 40 9.06 -4.10 -19.23
N GLY A 41 8.23 -3.53 -18.34
CA GLY A 41 7.40 -2.41 -18.70
C GLY A 41 6.98 -1.61 -17.47
N ALA A 42 6.82 -0.31 -17.66
CA ALA A 42 6.28 0.58 -16.65
C ALA A 42 5.35 1.62 -17.26
N GLY A 43 4.40 2.09 -16.47
CA GLY A 43 3.49 3.19 -16.82
C GLY A 43 3.29 4.12 -15.62
N VAL A 44 3.02 5.39 -15.89
CA VAL A 44 2.71 6.38 -14.85
C VAL A 44 1.24 6.78 -14.97
N SER A 45 0.53 6.74 -13.85
CA SER A 45 -0.85 7.17 -13.70
C SER A 45 -0.95 8.71 -13.57
N PRO A 46 -2.11 9.33 -13.88
CA PRO A 46 -2.32 10.77 -13.69
C PRO A 46 -2.11 11.28 -12.25
N ASP A 47 -2.21 10.40 -11.26
CA ASP A 47 -1.99 10.68 -9.83
C ASP A 47 -0.50 10.56 -9.39
N ASP A 48 0.43 10.52 -10.35
CA ASP A 48 1.87 10.31 -10.12
C ASP A 48 2.20 8.95 -9.48
N SER A 49 1.36 7.93 -9.69
CA SER A 49 1.71 6.54 -9.37
C SER A 49 2.45 5.87 -10.52
N LEU A 50 3.67 5.38 -10.27
CA LEU A 50 4.41 4.52 -11.18
C LEU A 50 4.00 3.06 -10.96
N TRP A 51 3.53 2.39 -12.00
CA TRP A 51 3.27 0.95 -12.03
C TRP A 51 4.35 0.25 -12.83
N VAL A 52 5.03 -0.71 -12.21
CA VAL A 52 6.14 -1.45 -12.82
C VAL A 52 5.79 -2.92 -12.89
N ASN A 53 6.01 -3.51 -14.05
CA ASN A 53 5.81 -4.93 -14.29
C ASN A 53 7.01 -5.75 -13.78
N ASP A 54 6.71 -6.80 -13.03
CA ASP A 54 7.67 -7.71 -12.41
C ASP A 54 7.26 -9.16 -12.71
N PRO A 55 7.42 -9.60 -13.97
CA PRO A 55 6.68 -10.74 -14.49
C PRO A 55 7.14 -12.08 -13.91
N PHE A 56 8.41 -12.21 -13.53
CA PHE A 56 8.90 -13.44 -12.88
C PHE A 56 8.46 -13.56 -11.43
N ASN A 57 7.96 -12.48 -10.83
CA ASN A 57 7.24 -12.53 -9.55
C ASN A 57 5.72 -12.51 -9.75
N ASN A 58 5.22 -12.69 -10.98
CA ASN A 58 3.80 -12.77 -11.29
C ASN A 58 2.99 -11.58 -10.75
N ARG A 59 3.54 -10.36 -10.86
CA ARG A 59 2.97 -9.18 -10.20
C ARG A 59 3.29 -7.86 -10.91
N LEU A 60 2.58 -6.82 -10.48
CA LEU A 60 2.94 -5.42 -10.73
C LEU A 60 3.13 -4.71 -9.40
N LEU A 61 4.14 -3.84 -9.29
CA LEU A 61 4.37 -2.98 -8.12
C LEU A 61 3.94 -1.54 -8.40
N ARG A 62 3.27 -0.90 -7.44
CA ARG A 62 2.92 0.53 -7.47
C ARG A 62 3.86 1.34 -6.59
N PHE A 63 4.34 2.47 -7.09
CA PHE A 63 5.05 3.48 -6.32
C PHE A 63 4.30 4.80 -6.42
N SER A 64 3.65 5.23 -5.34
CA SER A 64 2.89 6.49 -5.34
C SER A 64 3.82 7.69 -5.15
N ASN A 65 3.44 8.85 -5.69
CA ASN A 65 4.25 10.07 -5.70
C ASN A 65 5.65 9.82 -6.32
N ALA A 66 5.70 9.07 -7.42
CA ALA A 66 6.94 8.60 -8.02
C ALA A 66 7.88 9.75 -8.40
N SER A 67 7.34 10.91 -8.81
CA SER A 67 8.10 12.11 -9.12
C SER A 67 8.94 12.66 -7.96
N THR A 68 8.63 12.32 -6.71
CA THR A 68 9.34 12.81 -5.51
C THR A 68 9.87 11.70 -4.61
N LYS A 69 9.49 10.45 -4.87
CA LYS A 69 9.88 9.28 -4.06
C LYS A 69 11.40 9.02 -4.12
N PRO A 70 12.09 8.79 -2.99
CA PRO A 70 13.54 8.61 -2.95
C PRO A 70 13.97 7.21 -3.43
N SER A 71 15.26 7.07 -3.77
CA SER A 71 15.88 5.76 -4.04
C SER A 71 15.68 4.78 -2.89
N GLY A 72 15.56 3.50 -3.22
CA GLY A 72 15.42 2.43 -2.23
C GLY A 72 14.06 2.37 -1.54
N ALA A 73 13.14 3.28 -1.85
CA ALA A 73 11.81 3.26 -1.24
C ALA A 73 11.00 2.04 -1.67
N ASP A 74 10.36 1.39 -0.70
CA ASP A 74 9.42 0.30 -0.91
C ASP A 74 8.21 0.73 -1.76
N ALA A 75 7.69 -0.19 -2.58
CA ALA A 75 6.42 -0.05 -3.25
C ALA A 75 5.26 0.16 -2.25
N ASP A 76 4.21 0.83 -2.70
CA ASP A 76 3.01 1.16 -1.92
C ASP A 76 1.83 0.22 -2.20
N GLY A 77 1.94 -0.66 -3.20
CA GLY A 77 0.93 -1.67 -3.51
C GLY A 77 1.40 -2.70 -4.54
N VAL A 78 0.69 -3.83 -4.62
CA VAL A 78 0.91 -4.91 -5.59
C VAL A 78 -0.41 -5.28 -6.23
N LEU A 79 -0.34 -5.71 -7.49
CA LEU A 79 -1.40 -6.46 -8.15
C LEU A 79 -0.83 -7.82 -8.60
N GLY A 80 -1.67 -8.85 -8.64
CA GLY A 80 -1.25 -10.21 -9.03
C GLY A 80 -0.87 -11.10 -7.85
N GLN A 81 -0.61 -10.54 -6.67
CA GLN A 81 -0.14 -11.28 -5.49
C GLN A 81 -0.82 -10.79 -4.20
N PRO A 82 -0.90 -11.62 -3.15
CA PRO A 82 -1.45 -11.20 -1.86
C PRO A 82 -0.53 -10.28 -1.06
N ASN A 83 0.78 -10.27 -1.36
CA ASN A 83 1.81 -9.53 -0.63
C ASN A 83 3.04 -9.25 -1.53
N PHE A 84 4.18 -8.79 -0.99
CA PHE A 84 5.39 -8.46 -1.77
C PHE A 84 6.44 -9.59 -1.82
N THR A 85 6.34 -10.74 -1.12
CA THR A 85 7.23 -11.89 -1.38
C THR A 85 6.59 -13.03 -2.15
N SER A 86 5.28 -13.16 -2.12
CA SER A 86 4.59 -14.18 -2.89
C SER A 86 4.83 -13.94 -4.38
N SER A 87 5.08 -15.03 -5.09
CA SER A 87 5.43 -15.02 -6.50
C SER A 87 4.74 -16.15 -7.27
N ASP A 88 3.77 -16.83 -6.65
CA ASP A 88 3.10 -17.97 -7.28
C ASP A 88 2.18 -17.49 -8.40
N SER A 89 2.28 -18.12 -9.58
CA SER A 89 1.35 -17.87 -10.66
C SER A 89 -0.05 -18.36 -10.27
N ALA A 90 -1.09 -17.60 -10.61
CA ALA A 90 -2.46 -18.01 -10.31
C ALA A 90 -3.47 -17.55 -11.37
N THR A 91 -4.41 -18.42 -11.72
CA THR A 91 -5.51 -18.13 -12.66
C THR A 91 -6.78 -17.74 -11.89
N THR A 92 -6.73 -16.64 -11.15
CA THR A 92 -7.88 -16.11 -10.39
C THR A 92 -8.22 -14.68 -10.85
N SER A 93 -9.23 -14.05 -10.26
CA SER A 93 -9.53 -12.63 -10.54
C SER A 93 -8.48 -11.65 -10.00
N ARG A 94 -7.57 -12.11 -9.14
CA ARG A 94 -6.52 -11.29 -8.51
C ARG A 94 -5.10 -11.77 -8.79
N GLY A 95 -4.95 -12.98 -9.31
CA GLY A 95 -3.67 -13.61 -9.66
C GLY A 95 -3.25 -13.30 -11.09
N LEU A 96 -1.94 -13.25 -11.30
CA LEU A 96 -1.32 -13.14 -12.61
C LEU A 96 -0.38 -14.33 -12.85
N ASN A 97 -0.02 -14.55 -14.10
CA ASN A 97 0.99 -15.47 -14.59
C ASN A 97 1.76 -14.77 -15.72
N PHE A 98 3.02 -14.46 -15.44
CA PHE A 98 3.97 -13.87 -16.37
C PHE A 98 3.41 -12.64 -17.13
N PRO A 99 3.03 -11.56 -16.44
CA PRO A 99 2.40 -10.40 -17.07
C PRO A 99 3.38 -9.53 -17.90
N TYR A 100 4.17 -10.06 -18.82
CA TYR A 100 5.36 -9.41 -19.41
C TYR A 100 5.21 -7.99 -20.00
N ASN A 101 4.06 -7.61 -20.54
CA ASN A 101 3.90 -6.34 -21.25
C ASN A 101 3.74 -5.12 -20.33
N ARG A 102 4.02 -3.93 -20.88
CA ARG A 102 3.72 -2.65 -20.23
C ARG A 102 2.23 -2.59 -19.83
N PRO A 103 1.89 -2.28 -18.57
CA PRO A 103 0.50 -2.06 -18.20
C PRO A 103 -0.08 -0.86 -18.95
N PHE A 104 -1.34 -0.95 -19.36
CA PHE A 104 -2.10 0.20 -19.82
C PHE A 104 -2.83 0.81 -18.62
N ILE A 105 -2.62 2.10 -18.39
CA ILE A 105 -3.22 2.83 -17.28
C ILE A 105 -4.25 3.78 -17.86
N ASP A 106 -5.49 3.60 -17.44
CA ASP A 106 -6.63 4.40 -17.86
C ASP A 106 -6.67 5.75 -17.12
N VAL A 107 -7.38 6.73 -17.66
CA VAL A 107 -7.51 8.07 -17.06
C VAL A 107 -8.20 8.04 -15.69
N ASP A 108 -9.06 7.04 -15.47
CA ASP A 108 -9.72 6.82 -14.18
C ASP A 108 -8.78 6.18 -13.12
N GLY A 109 -7.54 5.84 -13.50
CA GLY A 109 -6.53 5.20 -12.66
C GLY A 109 -6.55 3.66 -12.69
N SER A 110 -7.44 3.05 -13.47
CA SER A 110 -7.50 1.60 -13.61
C SER A 110 -6.31 1.07 -14.39
N VAL A 111 -5.85 -0.13 -14.03
CA VAL A 111 -4.69 -0.78 -14.63
C VAL A 111 -5.15 -2.00 -15.42
N TRP A 112 -4.91 -1.99 -16.72
CA TRP A 112 -5.13 -3.11 -17.62
C TRP A 112 -3.81 -3.87 -17.82
N VAL A 113 -3.84 -5.17 -17.56
CA VAL A 113 -2.67 -6.03 -17.55
C VAL A 113 -2.88 -7.18 -18.53
N ALA A 114 -1.94 -7.35 -19.46
CA ALA A 114 -1.84 -8.56 -20.25
C ALA A 114 -1.27 -9.67 -19.36
N ASP A 115 -2.15 -10.56 -18.91
CA ASP A 115 -1.83 -11.71 -18.08
C ASP A 115 -1.42 -12.89 -18.99
N GLN A 116 -0.25 -12.73 -19.62
CA GLN A 116 0.12 -13.50 -20.81
C GLN A 116 0.19 -15.01 -20.58
N GLY A 117 0.77 -15.44 -19.45
CA GLY A 117 0.84 -16.86 -19.10
C GLY A 117 -0.53 -17.50 -18.88
N ASN A 118 -1.57 -16.69 -18.64
CA ASN A 118 -2.96 -17.13 -18.56
C ASN A 118 -3.77 -16.77 -19.82
N THR A 119 -3.15 -16.26 -20.89
CA THR A 119 -3.78 -15.93 -22.17
C THR A 119 -5.02 -15.04 -22.03
N ARG A 120 -4.95 -14.01 -21.17
CA ARG A 120 -6.07 -13.12 -20.91
C ARG A 120 -5.63 -11.68 -20.61
N VAL A 121 -6.59 -10.77 -20.60
CA VAL A 121 -6.41 -9.40 -20.12
C VAL A 121 -7.27 -9.21 -18.88
N LEU A 122 -6.68 -8.67 -17.82
CA LEU A 122 -7.39 -8.28 -16.60
C LEU A 122 -7.43 -6.77 -16.46
N ARG A 123 -8.56 -6.24 -16.00
CA ARG A 123 -8.70 -4.87 -15.54
C ARG A 123 -8.72 -4.84 -14.02
N PHE A 124 -7.81 -4.11 -13.43
CA PHE A 124 -7.82 -3.76 -12.01
C PHE A 124 -8.35 -2.33 -11.87
N PRO A 125 -9.57 -2.13 -11.35
CA PRO A 125 -10.12 -0.80 -11.17
C PRO A 125 -9.25 0.06 -10.26
N ALA A 126 -9.27 1.37 -10.49
CA ALA A 126 -8.68 2.31 -9.54
C ALA A 126 -9.30 2.13 -8.15
N ASP A 127 -8.44 2.14 -7.13
CA ASP A 127 -8.87 2.02 -5.74
C ASP A 127 -9.35 3.37 -5.19
N THR A 128 -10.57 3.72 -5.57
CA THR A 128 -11.27 4.94 -5.15
C THR A 128 -12.02 4.77 -3.82
N THR A 129 -12.13 3.54 -3.32
CA THR A 129 -12.89 3.25 -2.10
C THR A 129 -12.02 3.50 -0.89
N LYS A 130 -12.48 4.35 0.04
CA LYS A 130 -11.74 4.56 1.28
C LYS A 130 -11.90 3.33 2.19
N PRO A 131 -10.82 2.87 2.85
CA PRO A 131 -10.93 1.80 3.82
C PRO A 131 -11.90 2.19 4.93
N SER A 132 -12.71 1.24 5.38
CA SER A 132 -13.71 1.42 6.42
C SER A 132 -13.29 0.76 7.74
N PHE A 133 -13.85 1.24 8.85
CA PHE A 133 -13.67 0.62 10.16
C PHE A 133 -14.95 0.72 10.99
N ALA A 134 -15.14 -0.22 11.91
CA ALA A 134 -16.23 -0.18 12.88
C ALA A 134 -15.75 -0.65 14.25
N LEU A 135 -16.20 0.01 15.33
CA LEU A 135 -15.93 -0.42 16.69
C LEU A 135 -16.94 -1.52 17.09
N THR A 136 -16.45 -2.66 17.54
CA THR A 136 -17.29 -3.76 18.04
C THR A 136 -17.24 -3.88 19.56
N SER A 137 -16.20 -3.38 20.22
CA SER A 137 -16.09 -3.39 21.67
C SER A 137 -17.12 -2.47 22.34
N LYS A 138 -17.88 -3.01 23.30
CA LYS A 138 -18.76 -2.20 24.16
C LYS A 138 -17.92 -1.27 25.03
N LEU A 139 -18.12 0.04 24.85
CA LEU A 139 -17.47 1.03 25.71
C LEU A 139 -18.07 1.00 27.13
N PRO A 140 -17.26 1.12 28.19
CA PRO A 140 -17.78 1.27 29.54
C PRO A 140 -18.75 2.46 29.62
N LYS A 141 -19.90 2.27 30.26
CA LYS A 141 -20.82 3.37 30.56
C LYS A 141 -20.07 4.42 31.40
N LYS A 142 -20.31 5.72 31.12
CA LYS A 142 -19.67 6.88 31.78
C LYS A 142 -19.41 6.58 33.27
N ASN A 143 -18.14 6.69 33.67
CA ASN A 143 -17.67 6.61 35.06
C ASN A 143 -17.71 5.25 35.80
N LYS A 144 -17.85 4.10 35.12
CA LYS A 144 -17.75 2.78 35.80
C LYS A 144 -16.73 1.86 35.17
N THR A 145 -15.47 2.00 35.58
CA THR A 145 -14.46 0.96 35.34
C THR A 145 -13.34 1.06 36.36
N LYS A 146 -13.11 -0.03 37.12
CA LYS A 146 -11.96 -0.20 38.01
C LYS A 146 -10.65 -0.48 37.24
N ARG A 147 -10.72 -0.66 35.91
CA ARG A 147 -9.57 -1.05 35.08
C ARG A 147 -8.82 0.19 34.61
N LYS A 148 -7.49 0.17 34.75
CA LYS A 148 -6.58 1.23 34.27
C LYS A 148 -6.47 1.28 32.74
N PHE A 149 -6.78 0.17 32.07
CA PHE A 149 -6.74 0.01 30.61
C PHE A 149 -8.04 -0.63 30.10
N ILE A 150 -8.40 -0.29 28.86
CA ILE A 150 -9.44 -0.94 28.07
C ILE A 150 -8.81 -1.56 26.83
N THR A 151 -9.39 -2.67 26.40
CA THR A 151 -9.15 -3.21 25.06
C THR A 151 -10.29 -2.74 24.18
N LEU A 152 -9.96 -2.01 23.13
CA LEU A 152 -10.89 -1.69 22.06
C LEU A 152 -10.71 -2.71 20.95
N ALA A 153 -11.82 -3.14 20.37
CA ALA A 153 -11.84 -4.08 19.27
C ALA A 153 -12.80 -3.58 18.19
N GLY A 154 -12.52 -3.95 16.95
CA GLY A 154 -13.30 -3.53 15.82
C GLY A 154 -13.04 -4.37 14.59
N THR A 155 -13.75 -4.02 13.53
CA THR A 155 -13.53 -4.54 12.19
C THR A 155 -12.97 -3.45 11.28
N SER A 156 -12.26 -3.86 10.24
CA SER A 156 -11.82 -3.02 9.14
C SER A 156 -12.08 -3.75 7.83
N SER A 157 -12.45 -3.01 6.78
CA SER A 157 -12.61 -3.58 5.44
C SER A 157 -12.12 -2.63 4.37
N ASP A 158 -11.66 -3.21 3.26
CA ASP A 158 -11.24 -2.49 2.06
C ASP A 158 -11.42 -3.44 0.85
N ALA A 159 -11.81 -2.90 -0.31
CA ALA A 159 -12.05 -3.73 -1.50
C ALA A 159 -10.75 -4.35 -2.07
N MET A 160 -9.61 -3.73 -1.78
CA MET A 160 -8.28 -4.11 -2.25
C MET A 160 -7.44 -4.79 -1.17
N GLY A 161 -7.87 -4.72 0.08
CA GLY A 161 -7.24 -5.37 1.22
C GLY A 161 -6.48 -4.40 2.14
N ILE A 162 -6.21 -4.87 3.35
CA ILE A 162 -5.60 -4.07 4.43
C ILE A 162 -4.25 -4.69 4.76
N SER A 163 -3.15 -3.92 4.80
CA SER A 163 -1.88 -4.41 5.40
C SER A 163 -1.57 -3.84 6.76
N LYS A 164 -2.27 -2.78 7.16
CA LYS A 164 -1.99 -2.17 8.45
C LYS A 164 -3.21 -1.49 9.03
N VAL A 165 -3.43 -1.74 10.31
CA VAL A 165 -4.32 -0.93 11.14
C VAL A 165 -3.48 -0.28 12.21
N GLU A 166 -3.51 1.04 12.27
CA GLU A 166 -2.80 1.86 13.24
C GLU A 166 -3.78 2.73 14.01
N TYR A 167 -3.36 3.12 15.21
CA TYR A 167 -4.13 4.02 16.06
C TYR A 167 -3.22 5.05 16.72
N GLN A 168 -3.76 6.25 16.91
CA GLN A 168 -3.12 7.34 17.62
C GLN A 168 -4.05 7.85 18.70
N ILE A 169 -3.48 8.20 19.86
CA ILE A 169 -4.24 8.71 21.01
C ILE A 169 -3.66 10.06 21.40
N ASN A 170 -4.51 11.09 21.43
CA ASN A 170 -4.13 12.47 21.76
C ASN A 170 -3.01 13.02 20.87
N ARG A 171 -3.09 12.83 19.54
CA ARG A 171 -2.08 13.31 18.56
C ARG A 171 -0.65 12.75 18.75
N LYS A 172 -0.45 11.68 19.53
CA LYS A 172 0.85 10.98 19.67
C LYS A 172 1.15 10.06 18.49
N ALA A 173 2.41 9.70 18.23
CA ALA A 173 2.77 8.78 17.14
C ALA A 173 1.80 7.58 16.99
N PHE A 174 1.51 7.22 15.73
CA PHE A 174 0.68 6.07 15.39
C PHE A 174 1.33 4.77 15.88
N VAL A 175 0.50 3.83 16.33
CA VAL A 175 0.90 2.52 16.84
C VAL A 175 0.07 1.45 16.15
N ASN A 176 0.67 0.32 15.80
CA ASN A 176 -0.04 -0.81 15.18
C ASN A 176 -1.09 -1.41 16.14
N ALA A 177 -2.29 -1.64 15.62
CA ALA A 177 -3.27 -2.51 16.24
C ALA A 177 -2.88 -3.99 16.00
N LYS A 178 -3.41 -4.89 16.84
CA LYS A 178 -3.24 -6.33 16.69
C LYS A 178 -4.35 -6.86 15.79
N GLY A 179 -3.99 -7.32 14.58
CA GLY A 179 -4.92 -7.81 13.56
C GLY A 179 -5.30 -6.74 12.51
N LEU A 180 -5.90 -7.18 11.40
CA LEU A 180 -6.20 -6.33 10.23
C LEU A 180 -7.71 -6.17 10.05
N GLU A 181 -8.39 -7.20 9.56
CA GLU A 181 -9.85 -7.20 9.37
C GLU A 181 -10.61 -7.26 10.69
N SER A 182 -10.08 -8.03 11.64
CA SER A 182 -10.49 -8.03 13.03
C SER A 182 -9.31 -7.57 13.86
N TRP A 183 -9.43 -6.40 14.48
CA TRP A 183 -8.33 -5.76 15.18
C TRP A 183 -8.65 -5.50 16.64
N SER A 184 -7.60 -5.42 17.44
CA SER A 184 -7.68 -5.01 18.84
C SER A 184 -6.52 -4.10 19.23
N LEU A 185 -6.78 -3.17 20.14
CA LEU A 185 -5.76 -2.30 20.73
C LEU A 185 -6.02 -2.12 22.21
N LYS A 186 -4.95 -1.94 22.99
CA LYS A 186 -5.01 -1.74 24.43
C LYS A 186 -4.62 -0.30 24.77
N THR A 187 -5.52 0.44 25.42
CA THR A 187 -5.30 1.85 25.77
C THR A 187 -5.69 2.16 27.20
N LYS A 188 -5.08 3.21 27.78
CA LYS A 188 -5.47 3.73 29.10
C LYS A 188 -6.80 4.47 29.00
N LEU A 189 -7.69 4.23 29.98
CA LEU A 189 -8.88 5.06 30.16
C LEU A 189 -8.45 6.49 30.48
N ARG A 190 -9.03 7.45 29.75
CA ARG A 190 -8.86 8.88 30.02
C ARG A 190 -10.23 9.54 30.02
N LYS A 191 -10.41 10.54 30.88
CA LYS A 191 -11.65 11.32 31.00
C LYS A 191 -11.85 12.10 29.68
N GLY A 192 -12.95 11.89 28.96
CA GLY A 192 -13.25 12.59 27.69
C GLY A 192 -13.99 11.74 26.64
N LYS A 193 -14.39 12.38 25.53
CA LYS A 193 -14.96 11.70 24.35
C LYS A 193 -13.83 10.98 23.60
N ILE A 194 -14.08 9.76 23.13
CA ILE A 194 -13.23 9.06 22.16
C ILE A 194 -13.98 9.18 20.83
N LEU A 195 -13.67 10.18 19.99
CA LEU A 195 -14.02 10.06 18.58
C LEU A 195 -12.99 9.14 17.94
N LEU A 196 -13.47 8.23 17.11
CA LEU A 196 -12.70 7.46 16.17
C LEU A 196 -12.94 8.11 14.81
N GLU A 197 -11.93 8.73 14.24
CA GLU A 197 -12.02 9.30 12.89
C GLU A 197 -11.22 8.44 11.91
N SER A 198 -11.84 8.05 10.79
CA SER A 198 -11.15 7.60 9.58
C SER A 198 -10.78 8.83 8.77
N LYS A 199 -9.60 9.40 8.99
CA LYS A 199 -9.13 10.47 8.11
C LYS A 199 -7.68 10.32 7.71
N SER A 200 -7.51 10.23 6.39
CA SER A 200 -6.48 11.02 5.71
C SER A 200 -6.61 12.48 6.20
N GLN A 201 -5.74 12.84 7.13
CA GLN A 201 -5.39 14.19 7.59
C GLN A 201 -6.51 15.08 8.23
N ILE A 202 -6.16 15.55 9.44
CA ILE A 202 -6.62 16.73 10.21
C ILE A 202 -7.76 16.56 11.26
N ASN A 203 -7.33 16.85 12.50
CA ASN A 203 -8.00 17.19 13.77
C ASN A 203 -8.47 16.08 14.72
N ALA A 204 -8.23 16.32 16.02
CA ALA A 204 -7.94 15.26 16.98
C ALA A 204 -9.01 15.01 18.01
N VAL A 205 -9.48 13.77 17.97
CA VAL A 205 -9.73 12.85 19.07
C VAL A 205 -9.41 11.44 18.48
N MET A 206 -8.98 10.46 19.29
CA MET A 206 -8.43 9.14 18.87
C MET A 206 -8.54 8.82 17.36
N CYS A 207 -7.48 9.03 16.58
CA CYS A 207 -7.51 8.78 15.14
C CYS A 207 -7.15 7.31 14.88
N LEU A 208 -7.98 6.60 14.13
CA LEU A 208 -7.64 5.29 13.59
C LEU A 208 -7.15 5.50 12.15
N ARG A 209 -5.95 5.02 11.84
CA ARG A 209 -5.39 5.09 10.49
C ARG A 209 -5.25 3.69 9.95
N ILE A 210 -5.90 3.41 8.85
CA ILE A 210 -5.67 2.18 8.11
C ILE A 210 -4.65 2.51 7.03
N GLN A 211 -3.54 1.77 6.99
CA GLN A 211 -2.74 1.74 5.78
C GLN A 211 -3.25 0.55 4.97
N ARG A 212 -3.65 0.85 3.73
CA ARG A 212 -3.97 -0.17 2.71
C ARG A 212 -2.82 -1.15 2.60
N SER A 213 -3.09 -2.33 2.03
CA SER A 213 -2.01 -3.21 1.63
C SER A 213 -1.00 -2.50 0.73
N ARG A 214 0.03 -1.91 1.37
CA ARG A 214 1.38 -2.29 1.02
C ARG A 214 1.29 -3.79 1.10
N SER A 215 1.28 -4.42 -0.05
CA SER A 215 1.93 -5.71 -0.13
C SER A 215 3.20 -5.67 0.72
N SER A 216 3.55 -6.76 1.33
CA SER A 216 4.79 -6.81 2.10
C SER A 216 4.91 -8.26 2.38
N SER A 217 5.84 -8.83 1.66
CA SER A 217 6.82 -9.61 2.33
C SER A 217 8.17 -9.24 1.71
#